data_AF-A0A396TZN4-F1
#
_entry.id   AF-A0A396TZN4-F1
#
_cell.length_a   1.000
_cell.length_b   1.000
_cell.length_c   1.000
_cell.angle_alpha   90.00
_cell.angle_beta   90.00
_cell.angle_gamma   90.00
#
_symmetry.space_group_name_H-M   'P 1'
#
loop_
_entity.id
_entity.type
_entity.pdbx_description
1 polymer ?
#
loop_
_entity_poly.entity_id
_entity_poly.type
_entity_poly.pdbx_seq_one_letter_code
_entity_poly.pdbx_strand_id
1 'polypeptide(L)'
;MNFKAFSIKRFLVISFIFNLPPILALTKIGLLFLPLLFWVNIPVLWTGVAKAMGETHFKIEGFGALPQSVTAYVVVVLFWLLLAGLITVVTSKKKSE
;
A
#
# COMPACT_ATOMS: atom_id res chain seq x y z
N MET A 1 -10.60 6.06 -21.36
CA MET A 1 -10.88 6.38 -19.94
C MET A 1 -10.90 7.90 -19.82
N ASN A 2 -12.04 8.53 -19.50
CA ASN A 2 -12.13 10.01 -19.49
C ASN A 2 -11.48 10.54 -18.19
N PHE A 3 -10.25 11.04 -18.28
CA PHE A 3 -9.45 11.53 -17.13
C PHE A 3 -10.07 12.74 -16.40
N LYS A 4 -11.13 13.34 -16.97
CA LYS A 4 -11.85 14.48 -16.36
C LYS A 4 -12.48 14.18 -14.98
N ALA A 5 -12.68 12.92 -14.62
CA ALA A 5 -13.23 12.53 -13.31
C ALA A 5 -12.15 12.35 -12.21
N PHE A 6 -10.86 12.44 -12.54
CA PHE A 6 -9.80 12.18 -11.56
C PHE A 6 -9.56 13.40 -10.67
N SER A 7 -9.91 13.29 -9.38
CA SER A 7 -9.64 14.35 -8.41
C SER A 7 -8.26 14.14 -7.78
N ILE A 8 -7.29 14.98 -8.16
CA ILE A 8 -5.92 14.94 -7.61
C ILE A 8 -5.94 15.10 -6.10
N LYS A 9 -6.73 16.05 -5.57
CA LYS A 9 -6.86 16.26 -4.12
C LYS A 9 -7.32 14.98 -3.40
N ARG A 10 -8.33 14.30 -3.95
CA ARG A 10 -8.85 13.06 -3.37
C ARG A 10 -7.82 11.94 -3.44
N PHE A 11 -7.15 11.80 -4.58
CA PHE A 11 -6.06 10.84 -4.74
C PHE A 11 -4.96 11.05 -3.70
N LEU A 12 -4.48 12.28 -3.51
CA LEU A 12 -3.43 12.58 -2.54
C LEU A 12 -3.85 12.22 -1.10
N VAL A 13 -5.10 12.53 -0.72
CA VAL A 13 -5.63 12.17 0.60
C VAL A 13 -5.69 10.66 0.80
N ILE A 14 -6.23 9.90 -0.17
CA ILE A 14 -6.34 8.45 -0.06
C ILE A 14 -4.96 7.80 -0.06
N SER A 15 -4.06 8.25 -0.93
CA SER A 15 -2.66 7.79 -1.01
C SER A 15 -1.92 8.01 0.31
N PHE A 16 -2.14 9.16 0.94
CA PHE A 16 -1.56 9.46 2.25
C PHE A 16 -2.08 8.52 3.33
N ILE A 17 -3.40 8.30 3.39
CA ILE A 17 -4.03 7.37 4.36
C ILE A 17 -3.47 5.95 4.19
N PHE A 18 -3.35 5.45 2.96
CA PHE A 18 -2.88 4.10 2.71
C PHE A 18 -1.38 3.91 2.98
N ASN A 19 -0.57 4.97 2.90
CA ASN A 19 0.87 4.91 3.20
C ASN A 19 1.21 5.48 4.59
N LEU A 20 0.20 5.72 5.42
CA LEU A 20 0.37 6.17 6.80
C LEU A 20 0.97 5.11 7.75
N PRO A 21 0.65 3.80 7.64
CA PRO A 21 1.18 2.79 8.57
C PRO A 21 2.70 2.77 8.77
N PRO A 22 3.56 2.84 7.73
CA PRO A 22 5.01 2.91 7.93
C PRO A 22 5.45 4.20 8.64
N ILE A 23 4.77 5.33 8.43
CA ILE A 23 5.05 6.59 9.14
C ILE A 23 4.69 6.44 10.63
N LEU A 24 3.55 5.84 10.91
CA LEU A 24 3.07 5.59 12.27
C LEU A 24 3.97 4.64 13.04
N ALA A 25 4.55 3.64 12.38
CA ALA A 25 5.50 2.73 12.99
C ALA A 25 6.77 3.43 13.53
N LEU A 26 7.14 4.60 12.98
CA LEU A 26 8.27 5.39 13.48
C LEU A 26 8.04 5.97 14.88
N THR A 27 6.77 6.07 15.32
CA THR A 27 6.43 6.58 16.65
C THR A 27 6.74 5.59 17.78
N LYS A 28 7.18 4.37 17.45
CA LYS A 28 7.54 3.28 18.39
C LYS A 28 6.42 2.83 19.32
N ILE A 29 5.17 3.17 19.01
CA ILE A 29 4.00 2.68 19.73
C ILE A 29 3.75 1.23 19.28
N GLY A 30 3.91 0.27 20.18
CA GLY A 30 3.81 -1.16 19.87
C GLY A 30 2.49 -1.59 19.21
N LEU A 31 1.38 -0.90 19.50
CA LEU A 31 0.07 -1.16 18.88
C LEU A 31 0.06 -0.88 17.36
N LEU A 32 0.95 -0.02 16.86
CA LEU A 32 1.02 0.37 15.44
C LEU A 32 1.79 -0.63 14.58
N PHE A 33 2.33 -1.69 15.21
CA PHE A 33 2.96 -2.81 14.51
C PHE A 33 1.96 -3.59 13.65
N LEU A 34 0.72 -3.79 14.13
CA LEU A 34 -0.27 -4.58 13.42
C LEU A 34 -0.74 -3.91 12.10
N PRO A 35 -1.07 -2.60 12.07
CA PRO A 35 -1.30 -1.87 10.81
C PRO A 35 -0.12 -1.95 9.84
N LEU A 36 1.12 -1.87 10.33
CA LEU A 36 2.31 -2.00 9.49
C LEU A 36 2.42 -3.41 8.86
N LEU A 37 2.16 -4.46 9.65
CA LEU A 37 2.14 -5.83 9.14
C LEU A 37 1.13 -5.98 8.00
N PHE A 38 -0.09 -5.50 8.17
CA PHE A 38 -1.10 -5.56 7.10
C PHE A 38 -0.71 -4.73 5.88
N TRP A 39 -0.10 -3.57 6.09
CA TRP A 39 0.39 -2.70 5.02
C TRP A 39 1.38 -3.40 4.11
N VAL A 40 2.31 -4.19 4.66
CA VAL A 40 3.25 -5.01 3.87
C VAL A 40 2.57 -6.24 3.29
N ASN A 41 1.80 -6.96 4.10
CA ASN A 41 1.37 -8.31 3.77
C ASN A 41 0.21 -8.39 2.80
N ILE A 42 -0.70 -7.40 2.79
CA ILE A 42 -1.80 -7.37 1.81
C ILE A 42 -1.22 -7.35 0.39
N PRO A 43 -0.35 -6.40 0.00
CA PRO A 43 0.23 -6.42 -1.34
C PRO A 43 1.03 -7.69 -1.59
N VAL A 44 1.89 -8.07 -0.64
CA VAL A 44 2.95 -9.04 -0.87
C VAL A 44 2.45 -10.49 -0.90
N LEU A 45 1.50 -10.85 -0.03
CA LEU A 45 0.91 -12.19 0.01
C LEU A 45 -0.19 -12.36 -1.04
N TRP A 46 -1.05 -11.37 -1.26
CA TRP A 46 -2.17 -11.51 -2.21
C TRP A 46 -1.71 -11.46 -3.66
N THR A 47 -0.66 -10.70 -3.99
CA THR A 47 -0.16 -10.61 -5.38
C THR A 47 0.91 -11.65 -5.70
N GLY A 48 1.42 -12.38 -4.71
CA GLY A 48 2.53 -13.33 -4.88
C GLY A 48 3.91 -12.68 -5.09
N VAL A 49 4.01 -11.36 -4.95
CA VAL A 49 5.25 -10.59 -5.18
C VAL A 49 6.40 -11.04 -4.28
N ALA A 50 6.16 -11.42 -3.03
CA ALA A 50 7.23 -11.94 -2.16
C ALA A 50 7.93 -13.15 -2.78
N LYS A 51 7.12 -14.10 -3.27
CA LYS A 51 7.63 -15.32 -3.88
C LYS A 51 8.38 -15.04 -5.18
N ALA A 52 7.90 -14.07 -5.97
CA ALA A 52 8.52 -13.69 -7.24
C ALA A 52 9.85 -12.94 -7.05
N MET A 53 9.95 -12.09 -6.03
CA MET A 53 11.16 -11.30 -5.74
C MET A 53 12.21 -12.07 -4.93
N GLY A 54 11.80 -13.14 -4.24
CA GLY A 54 12.70 -14.00 -3.47
C GLY A 54 13.12 -13.41 -2.12
N GLU A 55 13.89 -14.23 -1.39
CA GLU A 55 14.27 -13.95 0.00
C GLU A 55 15.25 -12.78 0.17
N THR A 56 15.90 -12.36 -0.91
CA THR A 56 16.75 -11.17 -0.96
C THR A 56 15.97 -9.87 -0.77
N HIS A 57 14.65 -9.90 -0.97
CA HIS A 57 13.78 -8.73 -0.89
C HIS A 57 12.69 -8.87 0.17
N PHE A 58 12.19 -10.08 0.40
CA PHE A 58 11.19 -10.36 1.43
C PHE A 58 11.59 -11.56 2.27
N LYS A 59 11.73 -11.36 3.57
CA LYS A 59 11.87 -12.45 4.52
C LYS A 59 10.48 -12.93 4.94
N ILE A 60 10.15 -14.19 4.69
CA ILE A 60 8.86 -14.77 5.08
C ILE A 60 9.01 -15.43 6.45
N GLU A 61 8.28 -14.95 7.44
CA GLU A 61 8.23 -15.48 8.80
C GLU A 61 6.79 -15.87 9.19
N GLY A 62 6.59 -16.36 10.42
CA GLY A 62 5.28 -16.84 10.88
C GLY A 62 4.15 -15.79 10.89
N PHE A 63 4.49 -14.50 10.91
CA PHE A 63 3.53 -13.39 10.83
C PHE A 63 3.41 -12.76 9.43
N GLY A 64 4.07 -13.35 8.42
CA GLY A 64 4.02 -12.91 7.03
C GLY A 64 5.38 -12.47 6.47
N ALA A 65 5.34 -11.76 5.35
CA ALA A 65 6.50 -11.21 4.68
C ALA A 65 6.95 -9.88 5.32
N LEU A 66 8.26 -9.73 5.47
CA LEU A 66 8.93 -8.54 5.96
C LEU A 66 9.87 -7.99 4.86
N PRO A 67 9.76 -6.70 4.48
CA PRO A 67 10.60 -6.14 3.42
C PRO A 67 12.04 -5.94 3.94
N GLN A 68 13.01 -6.45 3.19
CA GLN A 68 14.45 -6.38 3.53
C GLN A 68 15.22 -5.39 2.65
N SER A 69 14.60 -4.87 1.59
CA SER A 69 15.24 -3.99 0.62
C SER A 69 14.40 -2.74 0.36
N VAL A 70 15.05 -1.65 -0.06
CA VAL A 70 14.37 -0.43 -0.52
C VAL A 70 13.39 -0.76 -1.65
N THR A 71 13.79 -1.64 -2.58
CA THR A 71 12.94 -2.12 -3.67
C THR A 71 11.64 -2.75 -3.16
N ALA A 72 11.72 -3.57 -2.11
CA ALA A 72 10.55 -4.21 -1.51
C ALA A 72 9.56 -3.17 -0.95
N TYR A 73 10.06 -2.14 -0.26
CA TYR A 73 9.21 -1.03 0.21
C TYR A 73 8.58 -0.25 -0.95
N VAL A 74 9.34 0.04 -2.01
CA VAL A 74 8.82 0.74 -3.19
C VAL A 74 7.67 -0.03 -3.83
N VAL A 75 7.79 -1.36 -3.96
CA VAL A 75 6.72 -2.19 -4.53
C VAL A 75 5.45 -2.14 -3.70
N VAL A 76 5.57 -2.21 -2.37
CA VAL A 76 4.43 -2.08 -1.45
C VAL A 76 3.77 -0.70 -1.57
N VAL A 77 4.56 0.39 -1.59
CA VAL A 77 4.06 1.76 -1.77
C VAL A 77 3.33 1.90 -3.11
N LEU A 78 3.92 1.41 -4.21
CA LEU A 78 3.32 1.48 -5.55
C LEU A 78 1.98 0.76 -5.60
N PHE A 79 1.84 -0.41 -4.96
CA PHE A 79 0.56 -1.10 -4.86
C PHE A 79 -0.52 -0.20 -4.22
N TRP A 80 -0.20 0.44 -3.08
CA TRP A 80 -1.16 1.29 -2.38
C TRP A 80 -1.49 2.56 -3.17
N LEU A 81 -0.53 3.13 -3.91
CA LEU A 81 -0.77 4.25 -4.82
C LEU A 81 -1.70 3.85 -5.98
N LEU A 82 -1.50 2.67 -6.57
CA LEU A 82 -2.38 2.14 -7.61
C LEU A 82 -3.81 1.96 -7.08
N LEU A 83 -3.96 1.36 -5.89
CA LEU A 83 -5.26 1.19 -5.25
C LEU A 83 -5.93 2.54 -4.94
N ALA A 84 -5.18 3.52 -4.44
CA ALA A 84 -5.69 4.88 -4.22
C ALA A 84 -6.17 5.53 -5.53
N GLY A 85 -5.45 5.32 -6.63
CA GLY A 85 -5.84 5.75 -7.96
C GLY A 85 -7.15 5.11 -8.42
N LEU A 86 -7.26 3.78 -8.28
CA LEU A 86 -8.47 3.02 -8.63
C LEU A 86 -9.69 3.51 -7.83
N ILE A 87 -9.56 3.64 -6.50
CA ILE A 87 -10.64 4.14 -5.65
C ILE A 87 -11.05 5.54 -6.07
N THR A 88 -10.09 6.42 -6.35
CA THR A 88 -10.38 7.80 -6.79
C THR A 88 -11.19 7.80 -8.08
N VAL A 89 -10.82 6.98 -9.07
CA VAL A 89 -11.56 6.87 -10.34
C VAL A 89 -12.98 6.35 -10.12
N VAL A 90 -13.14 5.24 -9.38
CA VAL A 90 -14.45 4.60 -9.17
C VAL A 90 -15.39 5.51 -8.40
N THR A 91 -14.89 6.15 -7.35
CA THR A 91 -15.73 6.96 -6.45
C THR A 91 -16.00 8.37 -6.95
N SER A 92 -15.22 8.88 -7.91
CA SER A 92 -15.54 10.15 -8.58
C SER A 92 -16.66 10.02 -9.60
N LYS A 93 -16.81 8.86 -10.25
CA LYS A 93 -17.92 8.61 -11.19
C LYS A 93 -19.28 8.69 -10.49
N LYS A 94 -19.36 8.23 -9.24
CA LYS A 94 -20.58 8.20 -8.43
C LYS A 94 -21.14 9.56 -8.01
N LYS A 95 -20.40 10.65 -8.21
CA LYS A 95 -20.86 12.03 -7.91
C LYS A 95 -21.44 12.73 -9.15
N SER A 96 -21.36 12.09 -10.32
CA SER A 96 -21.82 12.65 -11.60
C SER A 96 -23.17 12.08 -12.06
N GLU A 97 -23.79 11.23 -11.24
CA GLU A 97 -25.18 10.76 -11.35
C GLU A 97 -26.02 11.48 -10.29
#